data_AF-A0AAP7M6S5-F1
#
_entry.id   AF-A0AAP7M6S5-F1
#
_cell.length_a   1.000
_cell.length_b   1.000
_cell.length_c   1.000
_cell.angle_alpha   90.00
_cell.angle_beta   90.00
_cell.angle_gamma   90.00
#
_symmetry.space_group_name_H-M   'P 1'
#
loop_
_entity.id
_entity.type
_entity.pdbx_description
1 polymer ?
#
loop_
_entity_poly.entity_id
_entity_poly.type
_entity_poly.pdbx_seq_one_letter_code
_entity_poly.pdbx_strand_id
1 'polypeptide(L)'
;MIQFCVHDQEGVNRFKQTLSSIAKDEGMQYFDRSAELDRQLARSKVDVKRPVIYVGVKREDGSGLEAGNLGLDRFEIAIGFSEGKMPAEARSFSFRVERTLAERWNVLAIPSAKGATPLACRVEGGSR
;
A
#
# COMPACT_ATOMS: atom_id res chain seq x y z
N MET A 1 -6.73 -5.84 -6.44
CA MET A 1 -5.45 -5.15 -6.13
C MET A 1 -5.53 -3.76 -6.72
N ILE A 2 -4.93 -2.78 -6.06
CA ILE A 2 -4.84 -1.41 -6.60
C ILE A 2 -3.40 -0.93 -6.53
N GLN A 3 -3.07 0.10 -7.32
CA GLN A 3 -1.73 0.67 -7.42
C GLN A 3 -1.80 2.17 -7.64
N PHE A 4 -0.87 2.93 -7.06
CA PHE A 4 -0.80 4.40 -7.21
C PHE A 4 0.58 4.95 -6.80
N CYS A 5 0.82 6.21 -7.16
CA CYS A 5 2.03 6.95 -6.82
C CYS A 5 1.77 7.88 -5.62
N VAL A 6 2.67 7.89 -4.65
CA VAL A 6 2.68 8.87 -3.54
C VAL A 6 3.73 9.97 -3.71
N HIS A 7 4.54 9.88 -4.78
CA HIS A 7 5.48 10.90 -5.30
C HIS A 7 6.70 11.26 -4.44
N ASP A 8 6.58 11.27 -3.11
CA ASP A 8 7.68 11.62 -2.19
C ASP A 8 7.50 11.01 -0.79
N GLN A 9 8.43 11.33 0.11
CA GLN A 9 8.44 10.85 1.49
C GLN A 9 7.26 11.41 2.33
N GLU A 10 6.81 12.62 2.04
CA GLU A 10 5.66 13.21 2.72
C GLU A 10 4.37 12.49 2.29
N GLY A 11 4.26 12.13 1.02
CA GLY A 11 3.22 11.26 0.47
C GLY A 11 3.22 9.88 1.11
N VAL A 12 4.38 9.28 1.35
CA VAL A 12 4.48 8.02 2.13
C VAL A 12 3.94 8.21 3.55
N ASN A 13 4.33 9.29 4.23
CA ASN A 13 3.86 9.56 5.60
C ASN A 13 2.34 9.77 5.65
N ARG A 14 1.80 10.54 4.70
CA ARG A 14 0.35 10.73 4.53
C ARG A 14 -0.36 9.41 4.26
N PHE A 15 0.16 8.58 3.37
CA PHE A 15 -0.40 7.25 3.09
C PHE A 15 -0.47 6.37 4.35
N LYS A 16 0.62 6.32 5.13
CA LYS A 16 0.64 5.58 6.40
C LYS A 16 -0.39 6.08 7.40
N GLN A 17 -0.52 7.41 7.54
CA GLN A 17 -1.55 8.03 8.38
C GLN A 17 -2.95 7.69 7.89
N THR A 18 -3.21 7.76 6.59
CA THR A 18 -4.51 7.38 6.00
C THR A 18 -4.87 5.94 6.34
N LEU A 19 -3.95 4.98 6.15
CA LEU A 19 -4.20 3.58 6.52
C LEU A 19 -4.42 3.38 8.02
N SER A 20 -3.66 4.08 8.87
CA SER A 20 -3.87 4.03 10.31
C SER A 20 -5.24 4.57 10.72
N SER A 21 -5.74 5.62 10.07
CA SER A 21 -7.09 6.15 10.31
C SER A 21 -8.16 5.18 9.84
N ILE A 22 -8.03 4.61 8.64
CA ILE A 22 -8.95 3.57 8.15
C ILE A 22 -9.01 2.39 9.13
N ALA A 23 -7.85 1.93 9.62
CA ALA A 23 -7.80 0.84 10.59
C ALA A 23 -8.59 1.18 11.86
N LYS A 24 -8.43 2.40 12.38
CA LYS A 24 -9.16 2.87 13.55
C LYS A 24 -10.68 2.91 13.31
N ASP A 25 -11.10 3.45 12.17
CA ASP A 25 -12.52 3.61 11.83
C ASP A 25 -13.21 2.26 11.60
N GLU A 26 -12.48 1.26 11.10
CA GLU A 26 -12.97 -0.10 10.84
C GLU A 26 -12.78 -1.07 12.03
N GLY A 27 -12.21 -0.60 13.15
CA GLY A 27 -11.90 -1.44 14.31
C GLY A 27 -10.84 -2.52 14.02
N MET A 28 -9.91 -2.24 13.11
CA MET A 28 -8.87 -3.16 12.64
C MET A 28 -7.49 -2.78 13.20
N GLN A 29 -6.53 -3.69 13.11
CA GLN A 29 -5.16 -3.47 13.54
C GLN A 29 -4.30 -2.95 12.39
N TYR A 30 -3.69 -1.78 12.59
CA TYR A 30 -2.65 -1.26 11.70
C TYR A 30 -1.28 -1.83 12.07
N PHE A 31 -0.43 -2.07 11.06
CA PHE A 31 0.99 -2.38 11.28
C PHE A 31 1.89 -1.66 10.26
N ASP A 32 3.11 -1.34 10.71
CA ASP A 32 4.20 -0.89 9.86
C ASP A 32 5.45 -1.75 10.13
N ARG A 33 5.84 -2.54 9.13
CA ARG A 33 7.03 -3.41 9.18
C ARG A 33 8.08 -2.97 8.16
N SER A 34 7.98 -1.75 7.63
CA SER A 34 8.89 -1.21 6.61
C SER A 34 10.36 -1.31 7.04
N ALA A 35 10.69 -0.89 8.26
CA ALA A 35 12.05 -0.89 8.78
C ALA A 35 12.58 -2.31 9.07
N GLU A 36 11.69 -3.22 9.48
CA GLU A 36 12.07 -4.62 9.68
C GLU A 36 12.40 -5.29 8.34
N LEU A 37 11.53 -5.08 7.34
CA LEU A 37 11.71 -5.62 6.00
C LEU A 37 12.96 -5.07 5.33
N ASP A 38 13.24 -3.76 5.42
CA ASP A 38 14.47 -3.18 4.87
C ASP A 38 15.74 -3.82 5.46
N ARG A 39 15.76 -4.05 6.78
CA ARG A 39 16.88 -4.76 7.44
C ARG A 39 17.02 -6.19 6.95
N GLN A 40 15.92 -6.91 6.76
CA GLN A 40 15.94 -8.27 6.24
C GLN A 40 16.48 -8.32 4.80
N LEU A 41 16.00 -7.43 3.93
CA LEU A 41 16.43 -7.33 2.53
C LEU A 41 17.91 -6.93 2.40
N ALA A 42 18.38 -5.99 3.24
CA ALA A 42 19.77 -5.60 3.29
C ALA A 42 20.69 -6.78 3.66
N ARG A 43 20.31 -7.59 4.66
CA ARG A 43 21.05 -8.81 5.03
C ARG A 43 21.08 -9.84 3.92
N SER A 44 19.97 -9.99 3.20
CA SER A 44 19.84 -10.92 2.07
C SER A 44 20.43 -10.39 0.77
N LYS A 45 21.04 -9.19 0.77
CA LYS A 45 21.63 -8.53 -0.42
C LYS A 45 20.66 -8.40 -1.60
N VAL A 46 19.37 -8.25 -1.31
CA VAL A 46 18.36 -8.01 -2.35
C VAL A 46 18.43 -6.54 -2.75
N ASP A 47 18.63 -6.29 -4.04
CA ASP A 47 18.59 -4.92 -4.56
C ASP A 47 17.14 -4.44 -4.66
N VAL A 48 16.86 -3.31 -4.02
CA VAL A 48 15.52 -2.73 -3.91
C VAL A 48 15.62 -1.21 -3.92
N LYS A 49 14.59 -0.57 -4.48
CA LYS A 49 14.43 0.88 -4.42
C LYS A 49 13.97 1.28 -3.01
N ARG A 50 14.73 2.16 -2.35
CA ARG A 50 14.47 2.63 -0.97
C ARG A 50 13.86 4.02 -0.93
N PRO A 51 12.95 4.38 0.01
CA PRO A 51 12.57 3.57 1.17
C PRO A 51 11.76 2.34 0.81
N VAL A 52 11.98 1.26 1.57
CA VAL A 52 11.09 0.09 1.54
C VAL A 52 9.81 0.44 2.28
N ILE A 53 8.67 0.06 1.73
CA ILE A 53 7.35 0.28 2.31
C ILE A 53 6.70 -1.07 2.49
N TYR A 54 6.29 -1.36 3.73
CA TYR A 54 5.48 -2.52 4.05
C TYR A 54 4.59 -2.24 5.24
N VAL A 55 3.31 -2.00 4.96
CA VAL A 55 2.29 -1.61 5.93
C VAL A 55 1.00 -2.35 5.63
N GLY A 56 0.11 -2.45 6.61
CA GLY A 56 -1.17 -3.09 6.36
C GLY A 56 -2.18 -2.86 7.46
N VAL A 57 -3.39 -3.31 7.18
CA VAL A 57 -4.54 -3.27 8.07
C VAL A 57 -5.14 -4.66 8.09
N LYS A 58 -5.34 -5.24 9.27
CA LYS A 58 -5.84 -6.62 9.41
C LYS A 58 -6.91 -6.74 10.49
N ARG A 59 -7.85 -7.64 10.26
CA ARG A 59 -8.85 -8.10 11.23
C ARG A 59 -8.55 -9.54 11.64
N GLU A 60 -9.07 -9.95 12.79
CA GLU A 60 -8.89 -11.31 13.34
C GLU A 60 -9.46 -12.42 12.44
N ASP A 61 -10.44 -12.09 11.60
CA ASP A 61 -11.02 -13.02 10.62
C ASP A 61 -10.12 -13.26 9.39
N GLY A 62 -8.95 -12.61 9.33
CA GLY A 62 -8.00 -12.68 8.22
C GLY A 62 -8.31 -11.73 7.06
N SER A 63 -9.36 -10.92 7.15
CA SER A 63 -9.64 -9.88 6.16
C SER A 63 -8.76 -8.65 6.39
N GLY A 64 -8.47 -7.92 5.31
CA GLY A 64 -7.64 -6.73 5.40
C GLY A 64 -6.93 -6.38 4.11
N LEU A 65 -5.82 -5.66 4.25
CA LEU A 65 -4.95 -5.29 3.16
C LEU A 65 -3.49 -5.28 3.59
N GLU A 66 -2.62 -5.50 2.63
CA GLU A 66 -1.18 -5.27 2.74
C GLU A 66 -0.75 -4.38 1.58
N ALA A 67 0.15 -3.46 1.88
CA ALA A 67 0.66 -2.48 0.94
C ALA A 67 2.18 -2.43 0.95
N GLY A 68 2.78 -2.31 -0.22
CA GLY A 68 4.22 -2.17 -0.33
C GLY A 68 4.71 -1.82 -1.73
N ASN A 69 6.03 -1.73 -1.87
CA ASN A 69 6.70 -1.27 -3.08
C ASN A 69 7.78 -2.23 -3.61
N LEU A 70 7.79 -3.49 -3.14
CA LEU A 70 8.76 -4.46 -3.64
C LEU A 70 8.51 -4.76 -5.13
N GLY A 71 9.55 -4.56 -5.95
CA GLY A 71 9.47 -4.67 -7.41
C GLY A 71 8.89 -3.42 -8.11
N LEU A 72 8.59 -2.36 -7.37
CA LEU A 72 8.04 -1.10 -7.88
C LEU A 72 9.02 0.07 -7.71
N ASP A 73 8.65 1.27 -8.16
CA ASP A 73 9.43 2.46 -7.84
C ASP A 73 9.34 2.85 -6.35
N ARG A 74 10.30 3.66 -5.91
CA ARG A 74 10.50 4.14 -4.55
C ARG A 74 9.21 4.65 -3.88
N PHE A 75 8.43 5.43 -4.61
CA PHE A 75 7.21 6.09 -4.12
C PHE A 75 5.96 5.56 -4.79
N GLU A 76 5.99 4.29 -5.14
CA GLU A 76 4.91 3.59 -5.77
C GLU A 76 4.38 2.52 -4.83
N ILE A 77 3.07 2.45 -4.70
CA ILE A 77 2.39 1.57 -3.76
C ILE A 77 1.50 0.62 -4.54
N ALA A 78 1.62 -0.68 -4.26
CA ALA A 78 0.60 -1.66 -4.58
C ALA A 78 -0.10 -2.12 -3.29
N ILE A 79 -1.41 -2.32 -3.37
CA ILE A 79 -2.24 -2.83 -2.28
C ILE A 79 -2.93 -4.12 -2.70
N GLY A 80 -2.60 -5.20 -1.99
CA GLY A 80 -3.34 -6.46 -2.01
C GLY A 80 -4.43 -6.47 -0.94
N PHE A 81 -5.59 -7.02 -1.27
CA PHE A 81 -6.69 -7.23 -0.32
C PHE A 81 -6.83 -8.71 -0.02
N SER A 82 -7.18 -9.04 1.22
CA SER A 82 -7.45 -10.40 1.67
C SER A 82 -8.89 -10.49 2.16
N GLU A 83 -9.60 -11.55 1.74
CA GLU A 83 -11.02 -11.71 2.04
C GLU A 83 -11.30 -12.31 3.43
N GLY A 84 -10.33 -13.03 4.00
CA GLY A 84 -10.51 -13.72 5.27
C GLY A 84 -11.70 -14.67 5.26
N LYS A 85 -12.40 -14.76 6.39
CA LYS A 85 -13.60 -15.60 6.56
C LYS A 85 -14.91 -14.92 6.13
N MET A 86 -14.88 -13.63 5.80
CA MET A 86 -16.08 -12.83 5.51
C MET A 86 -15.96 -12.07 4.16
N PRO A 87 -16.11 -12.76 3.01
CA PRO A 87 -15.84 -12.16 1.69
C PRO A 87 -16.70 -10.95 1.34
N ALA A 88 -17.98 -10.94 1.72
CA ALA A 88 -18.88 -9.82 1.45
C ALA A 88 -18.46 -8.54 2.20
N GLU A 89 -18.03 -8.69 3.45
CA GLU A 89 -17.51 -7.58 4.26
C GLU A 89 -16.16 -7.10 3.74
N ALA A 90 -15.26 -8.03 3.41
CA ALA A 90 -13.95 -7.71 2.85
C ALA A 90 -14.05 -6.95 1.53
N ARG A 91 -15.00 -7.33 0.65
CA ARG A 91 -15.28 -6.60 -0.58
C ARG A 91 -15.82 -5.19 -0.30
N SER A 92 -16.68 -5.05 0.69
CA SER A 92 -17.21 -3.74 1.10
C SER A 92 -16.10 -2.86 1.67
N PHE A 93 -15.19 -3.44 2.46
CA PHE A 93 -14.00 -2.79 2.97
C PHE A 93 -13.04 -2.36 1.85
N SER A 94 -12.75 -3.22 0.86
CA SER A 94 -11.87 -2.87 -0.25
C SER A 94 -12.39 -1.68 -1.06
N PHE A 95 -13.72 -1.63 -1.32
CA PHE A 95 -14.33 -0.48 -2.01
C PHE A 95 -14.22 0.82 -1.19
N ARG A 96 -14.38 0.76 0.14
CA ARG A 96 -14.22 1.95 0.99
C ARG A 96 -12.79 2.46 0.99
N VAL A 97 -11.81 1.56 1.13
CA VAL A 97 -10.38 1.88 1.05
C VAL A 97 -10.06 2.53 -0.29
N GLU A 98 -10.46 1.90 -1.40
CA GLU A 98 -10.22 2.42 -2.75
C GLU A 98 -10.78 3.83 -2.90
N ARG A 99 -12.03 4.05 -2.47
CA ARG A 99 -12.68 5.37 -2.52
C ARG A 99 -11.91 6.42 -1.70
N THR A 100 -11.53 6.09 -0.46
CA THR A 100 -10.79 7.02 0.42
C THR A 100 -9.40 7.35 -0.14
N LEU A 101 -8.71 6.39 -0.76
CA LEU A 101 -7.43 6.65 -1.41
C LEU A 101 -7.60 7.51 -2.68
N ALA A 102 -8.66 7.28 -3.45
CA ALA A 102 -8.96 8.02 -4.67
C ALA A 102 -9.28 9.51 -4.42
N GLU A 103 -9.58 9.91 -3.19
CA GLU A 103 -9.73 11.33 -2.82
C GLU A 103 -8.41 12.12 -2.91
N ARG A 104 -7.26 11.43 -2.91
CA ARG A 104 -5.92 12.06 -2.83
C ARG A 104 -4.95 11.58 -3.90
N TRP A 105 -5.08 10.34 -4.33
CA TRP A 105 -4.15 9.72 -5.27
C TRP A 105 -4.91 9.22 -6.50
N ASN A 106 -4.21 9.20 -7.64
CA ASN A 106 -4.73 8.55 -8.84
C ASN A 106 -4.63 7.01 -8.68
N VAL A 107 -5.70 6.40 -8.18
CA VAL A 107 -5.76 4.96 -7.90
C VAL A 107 -6.08 4.17 -9.17
N LEU A 108 -5.23 3.19 -9.48
CA LEU A 108 -5.40 2.29 -10.62
C LEU A 108 -5.81 0.90 -10.13
N ALA A 109 -6.92 0.39 -10.65
CA ALA A 109 -7.33 -0.98 -10.43
C ALA A 109 -6.44 -1.95 -11.26
N ILE A 110 -5.87 -2.94 -10.59
CA ILE A 110 -5.06 -3.98 -11.24
C ILE A 110 -5.90 -5.24 -11.41
N PRO A 111 -6.05 -5.76 -12.65
CA PRO A 111 -6.79 -6.99 -12.93
C PRO A 111 -6.26 -8.19 -12.14
N SER A 112 -7.13 -9.08 -11.69
CA SER A 112 -6.79 -10.23 -10.82
C SER A 112 -5.76 -11.22 -11.40
N ALA A 113 -5.56 -11.21 -12.72
CA ALA A 113 -4.56 -12.04 -13.41
C ALA A 113 -3.21 -11.33 -13.63
N LYS A 114 -3.05 -10.10 -13.14
CA LYS A 114 -1.85 -9.27 -13.35
C LYS A 114 -1.29 -8.82 -12.01
N GLY A 115 0.05 -8.81 -11.92
CA GLY A 115 0.75 -8.12 -10.84
C GLY A 115 0.82 -6.61 -11.11
N ALA A 116 1.09 -5.85 -10.05
CA ALA A 116 1.51 -4.45 -10.19
C ALA A 116 2.82 -4.37 -10.98
N THR A 117 2.91 -3.41 -11.90
CA THR A 117 4.11 -3.15 -12.71
C THR A 117 4.53 -1.71 -12.54
N PRO A 118 5.83 -1.38 -12.53
CA PRO A 118 6.27 -0.02 -12.29
C PRO A 118 5.57 1.01 -13.18
N LEU A 119 4.90 1.96 -12.53
CA LEU A 119 4.36 3.15 -13.15
C LEU A 119 5.51 4.13 -13.31
N ALA A 120 5.51 4.90 -14.40
CA ALA A 120 6.40 6.05 -14.54
C ALA A 120 5.93 7.19 -13.61
N CYS A 121 5.93 6.95 -12.29
CA CYS A 121 5.56 7.92 -11.26
C CYS A 121 6.45 9.15 -11.43
N ARG A 122 5.90 10.23 -11.99
CA ARG A 122 6.62 11.50 -12.09
C ARG A 122 6.82 12.01 -10.67
N VAL A 123 8.06 12.22 -10.26
CA VAL A 123 8.34 13.05 -9.09
C VAL A 123 8.02 14.49 -9.51
N GLU A 124 6.91 15.06 -9.02
CA GLU A 124 6.71 16.50 -9.16
C GLU A 124 7.82 17.18 -8.35
N GLY A 125 8.74 17.88 -9.04
CA GLY A 125 9.90 18.50 -8.39
C GLY A 125 11.17 18.65 -9.24
N GLY A 126 11.17 18.23 -10.50
CA GLY A 126 12.22 18.60 -11.45
C GLY A 126 11.92 19.94 -12.12
N SER A 127 12.14 21.06 -11.42
CA SER A 127 12.11 22.39 -12.03
C SER A 127 13.06 22.48 -13.24
N ARG A 128 12.57 23.02 -14.34
CA ARG A 128 13.34 23.93 -15.19
C ARG A 128 12.56 25.23 -15.29
#